data_AF-A0A7K2DID9-F1
#
_entry.id   AF-A0A7K2DID9-F1
#
_cell.length_a   1.000
_cell.length_b   1.000
_cell.length_c   1.000
_cell.angle_alpha   90.00
_cell.angle_beta   90.00
_cell.angle_gamma   90.00
#
_symmetry.space_group_name_H-M   'P 1'
#
loop_
_entity.id
_entity.type
_entity.pdbx_description
1 polymer ?
#
loop_
_entity_poly.entity_id
_entity_poly.type
_entity_poly.pdbx_seq_one_letter_code
_entity_poly.pdbx_strand_id
1 'polypeptide(L)'
;LLVSKPPAPAVAERLLTKATNKPIVAALIGLNRPVAVAPGVAVCNTLEQGVVESLDRLGHTGADPIGTIDAATARLSTSLDQRRRRMVGLFSGGTLAYEAMTIASRHIGPVFSNTPLDPEWGLPGPPDGHVCLDLGEEEFTVGRPHPMIDPEARLEWLRDQVSDPTVAAVLLDVVIGDGAHPDPAAMLAPAAAEIVASGAAVVAYVLGTDRDPQGFERQRSIMREAGCVVAETNARAALAAAALVNRDPALVHHDLSTSLTA
;
A
#
# COMPACT_ATOMS: atom_id res chain seq x y z
N LEU A 1 0.79 -19.90 -1.50
CA LEU A 1 0.13 -18.59 -1.35
C LEU A 1 -0.73 -18.31 -2.58
N LEU A 2 -1.99 -17.96 -2.37
CA LEU A 2 -2.90 -17.41 -3.38
C LEU A 2 -3.18 -15.95 -3.00
N VAL A 3 -3.14 -15.04 -3.97
CA VAL A 3 -3.37 -13.61 -3.74
C VAL A 3 -4.47 -13.14 -4.67
N SER A 4 -5.46 -12.41 -4.13
CA SER A 4 -6.51 -11.78 -4.91
C SER A 4 -7.18 -10.64 -4.13
N LYS A 5 -7.78 -9.67 -4.84
CA LYS A 5 -8.87 -8.85 -4.26
C LYS A 5 -10.05 -9.78 -3.88
N PRO A 6 -11.02 -9.36 -3.06
CA PRO A 6 -12.09 -10.26 -2.61
C PRO A 6 -12.88 -10.78 -3.82
N PRO A 7 -12.87 -12.10 -4.08
CA PRO A 7 -13.71 -12.64 -5.13
C PRO A 7 -15.17 -12.61 -4.68
N ALA A 8 -16.10 -12.78 -5.63
CA ALA A 8 -17.50 -12.96 -5.29
C ALA A 8 -17.67 -14.11 -4.26
N PRO A 9 -18.57 -13.99 -3.27
CA PRO A 9 -18.72 -14.96 -2.17
C PRO A 9 -18.75 -16.43 -2.63
N ALA A 10 -19.53 -16.73 -3.67
CA ALA A 10 -19.65 -18.09 -4.22
C ALA A 10 -18.33 -18.62 -4.80
N VAL A 11 -17.49 -17.75 -5.35
CA VAL A 11 -16.15 -18.11 -5.86
C VAL A 11 -15.20 -18.34 -4.70
N ALA A 12 -15.23 -17.47 -3.67
CA ALA A 12 -14.43 -17.64 -2.45
C ALA A 12 -14.70 -19.00 -1.80
N GLU A 13 -15.98 -19.31 -1.56
CA GLU A 13 -16.41 -20.55 -0.93
C GLU A 13 -15.96 -21.77 -1.72
N ARG A 14 -16.17 -21.79 -3.05
CA ARG A 14 -15.76 -22.89 -3.91
C ARG A 14 -14.24 -23.11 -3.93
N LEU A 15 -13.45 -22.04 -3.83
CA LEU A 15 -11.98 -22.14 -3.81
C LEU A 15 -11.47 -22.61 -2.46
N LEU A 16 -12.04 -22.10 -1.36
CA LEU A 16 -11.52 -22.31 -0.01
C LEU A 16 -11.99 -23.62 0.64
N THR A 17 -13.14 -24.16 0.22
CA THR A 17 -13.69 -25.43 0.73
C THR A 17 -13.13 -26.66 0.03
N LYS A 18 -12.34 -26.48 -1.04
CA LYS A 18 -11.77 -27.60 -1.79
C LYS A 18 -10.60 -28.20 -1.00
N ALA A 19 -10.72 -29.46 -0.63
CA ALA A 19 -9.65 -30.20 0.03
C ALA A 19 -8.40 -30.28 -0.86
N THR A 20 -7.24 -30.04 -0.26
CA THR A 20 -5.94 -30.08 -0.94
C THR A 20 -4.92 -30.89 -0.14
N ASN A 21 -4.01 -31.55 -0.85
CA ASN A 21 -2.91 -32.30 -0.23
C ASN A 21 -1.74 -31.41 0.20
N LYS A 22 -1.84 -30.09 -0.04
CA LYS A 22 -0.83 -29.09 0.32
C LYS A 22 -1.50 -28.01 1.16
N PRO A 23 -0.81 -27.48 2.19
CA PRO A 23 -1.25 -26.30 2.91
C PRO A 23 -1.47 -25.12 1.96
N ILE A 24 -2.56 -24.38 2.14
CA ILE A 24 -2.86 -23.17 1.37
C ILE A 24 -2.91 -21.99 2.31
N VAL A 25 -2.33 -20.88 1.87
CA VAL A 25 -2.54 -19.55 2.44
C VAL A 25 -3.21 -18.73 1.36
N ALA A 26 -4.41 -18.22 1.62
CA ALA A 26 -5.19 -17.40 0.71
C ALA A 26 -5.27 -15.96 1.26
N ALA A 27 -4.48 -15.07 0.67
CA ALA A 27 -4.55 -13.63 0.93
C ALA A 27 -5.64 -13.01 0.06
N LEU A 28 -6.84 -12.86 0.63
CA LEU A 28 -8.01 -12.24 0.02
C LEU A 28 -8.14 -10.81 0.55
N ILE A 29 -7.48 -9.88 -0.12
CA ILE A 29 -7.22 -8.53 0.37
C ILE A 29 -8.52 -7.82 0.72
N GLY A 30 -8.70 -7.34 1.94
CA GLY A 30 -9.92 -6.63 2.36
C GLY A 30 -11.14 -7.50 2.67
N LEU A 31 -11.00 -8.83 2.68
CA LEU A 31 -12.02 -9.69 3.25
C LEU A 31 -12.23 -9.37 4.74
N ASN A 32 -13.46 -9.05 5.11
CA ASN A 32 -13.85 -8.59 6.44
C ASN A 32 -14.93 -9.46 7.10
N ARG A 33 -15.25 -10.61 6.49
CA ARG A 33 -16.22 -11.57 7.01
C ARG A 33 -15.60 -12.96 7.09
N PRO A 34 -15.98 -13.77 8.10
CA PRO A 34 -15.59 -15.16 8.15
C PRO A 34 -16.08 -15.93 6.92
N VAL A 35 -15.27 -16.89 6.47
CA VAL A 35 -15.58 -17.79 5.36
C VAL A 35 -15.31 -19.23 5.78
N ALA A 36 -16.09 -20.16 5.24
CA ALA A 36 -15.84 -21.58 5.43
C ALA A 36 -14.59 -22.00 4.65
N VAL A 37 -13.72 -22.78 5.30
CA VAL A 37 -12.45 -23.23 4.71
C VAL A 37 -12.23 -24.72 4.95
N ALA A 38 -11.56 -25.39 4.02
CA ALA A 38 -11.13 -26.77 4.20
C ALA A 38 -9.97 -26.88 5.21
N PRO A 39 -9.79 -28.03 5.88
CA PRO A 39 -8.61 -28.28 6.70
C PRO A 39 -7.31 -28.01 5.93
N GLY A 40 -6.39 -27.28 6.57
CA GLY A 40 -5.10 -26.91 5.97
C GLY A 40 -5.10 -25.60 5.16
N VAL A 41 -6.25 -24.92 5.03
CA VAL A 41 -6.37 -23.60 4.40
C VAL A 41 -6.39 -22.50 5.46
N ALA A 42 -5.44 -21.56 5.38
CA ALA A 42 -5.49 -20.28 6.10
C ALA A 42 -5.98 -19.16 5.18
N VAL A 43 -6.72 -18.22 5.75
CA VAL A 43 -7.22 -17.04 5.04
C VAL A 43 -6.70 -15.78 5.73
N CYS A 44 -6.14 -14.88 4.95
CA CYS A 44 -5.59 -13.60 5.36
C CYS A 44 -6.29 -12.48 4.58
N ASN A 45 -6.36 -11.26 5.14
CA ASN A 45 -6.95 -10.11 4.44
C ASN A 45 -5.95 -9.02 4.05
N THR A 46 -4.66 -9.30 4.22
CA THR A 46 -3.54 -8.46 3.74
C THR A 46 -2.46 -9.34 3.11
N LEU A 47 -1.65 -8.73 2.23
CA LEU A 47 -0.43 -9.28 1.65
C LEU A 47 0.58 -9.60 2.74
N GLU A 48 0.78 -8.70 3.71
CA GLU A 48 1.70 -8.90 4.84
C GLU A 48 1.37 -10.20 5.58
N GLN A 49 0.13 -10.37 6.02
CA GLN A 49 -0.30 -11.60 6.69
C GLN A 49 -0.13 -12.84 5.80
N GLY A 50 -0.48 -12.72 4.50
CA GLY A 50 -0.31 -13.81 3.55
C GLY A 50 1.15 -14.27 3.45
N VAL A 51 2.09 -13.34 3.47
CA VAL A 51 3.52 -13.62 3.47
C VAL A 51 3.97 -14.20 4.81
N VAL A 52 3.63 -13.57 5.94
CA VAL A 52 4.00 -14.03 7.29
C VAL A 52 3.50 -15.46 7.54
N GLU A 53 2.21 -15.74 7.29
CA GLU A 53 1.63 -17.08 7.43
C GLU A 53 2.29 -18.10 6.49
N SER A 54 2.69 -17.67 5.28
CA SER A 54 3.42 -18.55 4.36
C SER A 54 4.82 -18.88 4.87
N LEU A 55 5.53 -17.90 5.45
CA LEU A 55 6.86 -18.07 6.01
C LEU A 55 6.82 -18.96 7.26
N ASP A 56 5.87 -18.72 8.17
CA ASP A 56 5.71 -19.53 9.39
C ASP A 56 5.46 -21.00 9.06
N ARG A 57 4.62 -21.29 8.06
CA ARG A 57 4.38 -22.66 7.57
C ARG A 57 5.60 -23.32 6.94
N LEU A 58 6.54 -22.53 6.44
CA LEU A 58 7.83 -23.00 5.92
C LEU A 58 8.90 -23.09 7.02
N GLY A 59 8.58 -22.75 8.27
CA GLY A 59 9.52 -22.74 9.39
C GLY A 59 10.42 -21.50 9.43
N HIS A 60 10.11 -20.47 8.64
CA HIS A 60 10.80 -19.18 8.66
C HIS A 60 10.04 -18.22 9.57
N THR A 61 10.50 -18.10 10.81
CA THR A 61 9.90 -17.21 11.81
C THR A 61 10.76 -15.95 11.99
N GLY A 62 10.16 -14.87 12.50
CA GLY A 62 10.88 -13.65 12.88
C GLY A 62 11.02 -12.59 11.79
N ALA A 63 10.13 -12.57 10.80
CA ALA A 63 9.99 -11.42 9.93
C ALA A 63 9.57 -10.20 10.77
N ASP A 64 10.31 -9.09 10.63
CA ASP A 64 9.95 -7.79 11.23
C ASP A 64 9.32 -6.91 10.15
N PRO A 65 7.98 -6.87 10.04
CA PRO A 65 7.31 -6.05 9.05
C PRO A 65 7.42 -4.55 9.34
N ILE A 66 7.73 -4.15 10.57
CA ILE A 66 7.79 -2.74 10.95
C ILE A 66 9.13 -2.15 10.51
N GLY A 67 10.21 -2.91 10.72
CA GLY A 67 11.55 -2.50 10.35
C GLY A 67 11.92 -1.15 10.97
N THR A 68 12.20 -0.15 10.13
CA THR A 68 12.77 1.14 10.57
C THR A 68 11.79 2.32 10.56
N ILE A 69 10.51 2.10 10.22
CA ILE A 69 9.57 3.22 9.99
C ILE A 69 9.04 3.88 11.25
N ASP A 70 9.15 3.23 12.41
CA ASP A 70 8.57 3.71 13.67
C ASP A 70 9.14 5.08 14.08
N ALA A 71 10.47 5.16 14.22
CA ALA A 71 11.14 6.40 14.62
C ALA A 71 10.91 7.56 13.62
N ALA A 72 10.88 7.25 12.31
CA ALA A 72 10.64 8.25 11.28
C ALA A 72 9.20 8.79 11.35
N THR A 73 8.22 7.89 11.48
CA THR A 73 6.80 8.23 11.62
C THR A 73 6.53 9.03 12.89
N ALA A 74 7.13 8.64 14.02
CA ALA A 74 7.02 9.37 15.28
C ALA A 74 7.53 10.81 15.17
N ARG A 75 8.74 10.99 14.61
CA ARG A 75 9.31 12.32 14.38
C ARG A 75 8.39 13.17 13.49
N LEU A 76 7.98 12.64 12.34
CA LEU A 76 7.14 13.37 11.39
C LEU A 76 5.77 13.73 11.95
N SER A 77 5.13 12.83 12.71
CA SER A 77 3.83 13.07 13.36
C SER A 77 3.84 14.31 14.26
N THR A 78 5.00 14.61 14.87
CA THR A 78 5.17 15.81 15.71
C THR A 78 5.54 17.08 14.92
N SER A 79 6.15 16.95 13.75
CA SER A 79 6.65 18.10 12.97
C SER A 79 5.68 18.62 11.90
N LEU A 80 4.67 17.84 11.51
CA LEU A 80 3.70 18.26 10.49
C LEU A 80 2.90 19.50 10.95
N ASP A 81 2.65 20.44 10.02
CA ASP A 81 1.74 21.59 10.21
C ASP A 81 0.31 21.11 10.53
N GLN A 82 -0.41 21.77 11.44
CA GLN A 82 -1.73 21.35 11.91
C GLN A 82 -2.82 21.30 10.83
N ARG A 83 -2.63 22.00 9.72
CA ARG A 83 -3.53 22.01 8.55
C ARG A 83 -3.35 20.77 7.68
N ARG A 84 -2.19 20.12 7.74
CA ARG A 84 -1.90 18.88 7.02
C ARG A 84 -2.64 17.72 7.69
N ARG A 85 -3.73 17.28 7.07
CA ARG A 85 -4.66 16.27 7.60
C ARG A 85 -5.13 15.25 6.56
N ARG A 86 -4.72 15.36 5.30
CA ARG A 86 -5.17 14.45 4.22
C ARG A 86 -4.11 13.43 3.85
N MET A 87 -4.57 12.22 3.52
CA MET A 87 -3.77 11.23 2.82
C MET A 87 -4.08 11.28 1.32
N VAL A 88 -3.03 11.18 0.49
CA VAL A 88 -3.12 10.99 -0.96
C VAL A 88 -2.30 9.77 -1.36
N GLY A 89 -2.95 8.70 -1.78
CA GLY A 89 -2.33 7.49 -2.33
C GLY A 89 -2.19 7.59 -3.85
N LEU A 90 -1.01 7.32 -4.40
CA LEU A 90 -0.73 7.37 -5.83
C LEU A 90 -0.05 6.07 -6.25
N PHE A 91 -0.84 5.07 -6.64
CA PHE A 91 -0.36 3.72 -6.86
C PHE A 91 -0.25 3.36 -8.34
N SER A 92 0.74 2.54 -8.67
CA SER A 92 0.85 1.87 -9.97
C SER A 92 0.27 0.46 -9.98
N GLY A 93 0.19 -0.20 -8.82
CA GLY A 93 -0.38 -1.54 -8.66
C GLY A 93 -1.72 -1.53 -7.95
N GLY A 94 -2.78 -1.93 -8.65
CA GLY A 94 -4.15 -1.87 -8.12
C GLY A 94 -4.46 -2.73 -6.89
N THR A 95 -3.77 -3.86 -6.70
CA THR A 95 -3.91 -4.65 -5.47
C THR A 95 -3.26 -3.94 -4.27
N LEU A 96 -2.16 -3.21 -4.49
CA LEU A 96 -1.49 -2.42 -3.46
C LEU A 96 -2.34 -1.21 -3.07
N ALA A 97 -2.93 -0.53 -4.05
CA ALA A 97 -3.90 0.55 -3.83
C ALA A 97 -5.08 0.06 -2.98
N TYR A 98 -5.67 -1.08 -3.37
CA TYR A 98 -6.82 -1.67 -2.69
C TYR A 98 -6.51 -2.08 -1.24
N GLU A 99 -5.35 -2.69 -1.00
CA GLU A 99 -4.90 -3.00 0.36
C GLU A 99 -4.68 -1.73 1.19
N ALA A 100 -4.02 -0.73 0.61
CA ALA A 100 -3.74 0.52 1.31
C ALA A 100 -5.03 1.23 1.74
N MET A 101 -6.03 1.31 0.85
CA MET A 101 -7.35 1.83 1.18
C MET A 101 -8.04 0.99 2.26
N THR A 102 -7.96 -0.34 2.17
CA THR A 102 -8.60 -1.27 3.13
C THR A 102 -8.09 -1.03 4.54
N ILE A 103 -6.78 -0.80 4.68
CA ILE A 103 -6.13 -0.57 5.96
C ILE A 103 -6.38 0.86 6.43
N ALA A 104 -6.03 1.86 5.60
CA ALA A 104 -6.11 3.25 5.98
C ALA A 104 -7.54 3.66 6.38
N SER A 105 -8.55 3.24 5.61
CA SER A 105 -9.94 3.66 5.85
C SER A 105 -10.50 3.26 7.22
N ARG A 106 -9.95 2.21 7.85
CA ARG A 106 -10.31 1.80 9.22
C ARG A 106 -9.86 2.81 10.28
N HIS A 107 -8.85 3.63 9.96
CA HIS A 107 -8.22 4.55 10.91
C HIS A 107 -8.50 6.02 10.60
N ILE A 108 -8.70 6.37 9.32
CA ILE A 108 -8.90 7.76 8.88
C ILE A 108 -10.28 8.02 8.25
N GLY A 109 -11.13 6.99 8.14
CA GLY A 109 -12.46 7.11 7.54
C GLY A 109 -12.44 6.96 6.00
N PRO A 110 -13.46 7.47 5.28
CA PRO A 110 -13.59 7.28 3.84
C PRO A 110 -12.34 7.70 3.05
N VAL A 111 -11.89 6.81 2.15
CA VAL A 111 -10.82 7.08 1.18
C VAL A 111 -11.41 7.01 -0.21
N PHE A 112 -11.44 8.15 -0.89
CA PHE A 112 -12.07 8.30 -2.20
C PHE A 112 -11.14 7.82 -3.31
N SER A 113 -11.68 7.11 -4.30
CA SER A 113 -10.87 6.45 -5.33
C SER A 113 -11.61 6.27 -6.64
N ASN A 114 -10.85 6.10 -7.70
CA ASN A 114 -11.34 5.60 -8.98
C ASN A 114 -11.67 4.10 -8.94
N THR A 115 -11.13 3.35 -7.97
CA THR A 115 -11.47 1.95 -7.69
C THR A 115 -11.96 1.78 -6.25
N PRO A 116 -13.09 2.41 -5.89
CA PRO A 116 -13.45 2.62 -4.49
C PRO A 116 -13.84 1.32 -3.78
N LEU A 117 -13.55 1.26 -2.47
CA LEU A 117 -13.96 0.13 -1.62
C LEU A 117 -15.48 0.07 -1.41
N ASP A 118 -16.11 1.25 -1.36
CA ASP A 118 -17.54 1.46 -1.27
C ASP A 118 -17.96 2.33 -2.45
N PRO A 119 -19.03 2.00 -3.19
CA PRO A 119 -19.53 2.84 -4.29
C PRO A 119 -19.77 4.31 -3.93
N GLU A 120 -20.07 4.63 -2.67
CA GLU A 120 -20.25 6.02 -2.20
C GLU A 120 -18.93 6.80 -2.07
N TRP A 121 -17.78 6.12 -2.10
CA TRP A 121 -16.45 6.71 -2.01
C TRP A 121 -15.79 6.88 -3.39
N GLY A 122 -16.59 6.99 -4.45
CA GLY A 122 -16.11 7.29 -5.80
C GLY A 122 -15.62 8.74 -5.97
N LEU A 123 -14.88 9.01 -7.05
CA LEU A 123 -14.46 10.36 -7.42
C LEU A 123 -15.55 11.12 -8.21
N PRO A 124 -15.60 12.47 -8.12
CA PRO A 124 -14.78 13.32 -7.28
C PRO A 124 -15.18 13.24 -5.81
N GLY A 125 -14.18 13.12 -4.93
CA GLY A 125 -14.38 13.19 -3.48
C GLY A 125 -14.59 14.63 -2.97
N PRO A 126 -14.91 14.80 -1.67
CA PRO A 126 -15.00 16.11 -1.05
C PRO A 126 -13.61 16.81 -1.03
N PRO A 127 -13.56 18.15 -0.99
CA PRO A 127 -12.30 18.91 -1.03
C PRO A 127 -11.26 18.48 0.00
N ASP A 128 -11.70 18.16 1.22
CA ASP A 128 -10.83 17.74 2.32
C ASP A 128 -10.74 16.21 2.48
N GLY A 129 -11.28 15.44 1.53
CA GLY A 129 -11.33 13.97 1.61
C GLY A 129 -9.98 13.31 1.40
N HIS A 130 -9.75 12.16 2.01
CA HIS A 130 -8.60 11.33 1.66
C HIS A 130 -8.80 10.73 0.27
N VAL A 131 -7.73 10.64 -0.53
CA VAL A 131 -7.79 10.13 -1.91
C VAL A 131 -6.78 9.00 -2.07
N CYS A 132 -7.11 8.00 -2.86
CA CYS A 132 -6.16 6.97 -3.29
C CYS A 132 -6.46 6.59 -4.74
N LEU A 133 -5.51 6.83 -5.64
CA LEU A 133 -5.65 6.57 -7.07
C LEU A 133 -4.91 5.30 -7.46
N ASP A 134 -5.62 4.42 -8.17
CA ASP A 134 -5.01 3.36 -8.96
C ASP A 134 -4.74 3.90 -10.36
N LEU A 135 -3.52 4.39 -10.57
CA LEU A 135 -3.11 5.02 -11.83
C LEU A 135 -2.86 3.99 -12.94
N GLY A 136 -2.96 2.69 -12.63
CA GLY A 136 -2.87 1.60 -13.59
C GLY A 136 -4.16 1.36 -14.38
N GLU A 137 -5.29 1.92 -13.92
CA GLU A 137 -6.58 1.75 -14.57
C GLU A 137 -6.66 2.43 -15.94
N GLU A 138 -7.61 1.96 -16.76
CA GLU A 138 -7.74 2.35 -18.17
C GLU A 138 -7.85 3.87 -18.32
N GLU A 139 -8.62 4.54 -17.45
CA GLU A 139 -8.86 5.98 -17.49
C GLU A 139 -7.58 6.83 -17.39
N PHE A 140 -6.53 6.32 -16.75
CA PHE A 140 -5.24 6.99 -16.59
C PHE A 140 -4.18 6.52 -17.59
N THR A 141 -4.48 5.46 -18.35
CA THR A 141 -3.56 4.84 -19.32
C THR A 141 -4.00 5.00 -20.78
N VAL A 142 -5.10 5.71 -21.05
CA VAL A 142 -5.51 6.04 -22.43
C VAL A 142 -4.42 6.88 -23.13
N GLY A 143 -3.80 6.29 -24.16
CA GLY A 143 -2.76 6.94 -24.96
C GLY A 143 -1.41 7.09 -24.25
N ARG A 144 -1.22 6.45 -23.09
CA ARG A 144 0.02 6.47 -22.30
C ARG A 144 0.41 5.05 -21.89
N PRO A 145 1.70 4.72 -21.70
CA PRO A 145 2.08 3.44 -21.12
C PRO A 145 1.55 3.28 -19.69
N HIS A 146 1.38 2.05 -19.23
CA HIS A 146 1.02 1.76 -17.84
C HIS A 146 2.07 2.38 -16.89
N PRO A 147 1.67 2.95 -15.72
CA PRO A 147 2.58 3.64 -14.80
C PRO A 147 3.75 2.82 -14.25
N MET A 148 3.66 1.49 -14.29
CA MET A 148 4.78 0.60 -13.95
C MET A 148 5.88 0.60 -15.02
N ILE A 149 5.51 0.82 -16.28
CA ILE A 149 6.42 0.83 -17.44
C ILE A 149 7.00 2.25 -17.60
N ASP A 150 6.14 3.26 -17.50
CA ASP A 150 6.52 4.67 -17.61
C ASP A 150 5.91 5.48 -16.45
N PRO A 151 6.72 5.91 -15.46
CA PRO A 151 6.23 6.67 -14.31
C PRO A 151 5.81 8.11 -14.62
N GLU A 152 5.99 8.64 -15.83
CA GLU A 152 5.78 10.07 -16.12
C GLU A 152 4.37 10.55 -15.74
N ALA A 153 3.34 9.75 -16.05
CA ALA A 153 1.96 10.09 -15.69
C ALA A 153 1.78 10.22 -14.16
N ARG A 154 2.53 9.46 -13.35
CA ARG A 154 2.49 9.58 -11.88
C ARG A 154 3.19 10.84 -11.38
N LEU A 155 4.20 11.34 -12.10
CA LEU A 155 4.93 12.54 -11.72
C LEU A 155 4.05 13.78 -11.76
N GLU A 156 3.11 13.86 -12.71
CA GLU A 156 2.10 14.92 -12.77
C GLU A 156 1.29 14.96 -11.46
N TRP A 157 0.75 13.82 -11.02
CA TRP A 157 0.00 13.72 -9.77
C TRP A 157 0.82 14.02 -8.52
N LEU A 158 2.10 13.62 -8.49
CA LEU A 158 3.00 13.91 -7.37
C LEU A 158 3.27 15.42 -7.24
N ARG A 159 3.51 16.10 -8.36
CA ARG A 159 3.79 17.55 -8.38
C ARG A 159 2.62 18.37 -7.84
N ASP A 160 1.38 17.94 -8.09
CA ASP A 160 0.18 18.59 -7.54
C ASP A 160 0.17 18.62 -6.00
N GLN A 161 0.81 17.64 -5.35
CA GLN A 161 0.83 17.54 -3.90
C GLN A 161 1.84 18.50 -3.24
N VAL A 162 2.81 19.02 -4.00
CA VAL A 162 3.81 19.96 -3.48
C VAL A 162 3.15 21.23 -2.95
N SER A 163 2.10 21.70 -3.63
CA SER A 163 1.44 22.97 -3.33
C SER A 163 0.23 22.84 -2.40
N ASP A 164 -0.22 21.63 -2.07
CA ASP A 164 -1.39 21.43 -1.21
C ASP A 164 -0.98 21.44 0.29
N PRO A 165 -1.35 22.49 1.06
CA PRO A 165 -0.99 22.59 2.47
C PRO A 165 -1.84 21.67 3.37
N THR A 166 -2.84 20.96 2.81
CA THR A 166 -3.73 20.06 3.54
C THR A 166 -3.24 18.61 3.51
N VAL A 167 -2.31 18.26 2.62
CA VAL A 167 -1.76 16.89 2.53
C VAL A 167 -0.76 16.63 3.64
N ALA A 168 -1.06 15.65 4.50
CA ALA A 168 -0.16 15.15 5.54
C ALA A 168 0.79 14.07 5.01
N ALA A 169 0.26 13.14 4.24
CA ALA A 169 1.01 11.99 3.76
C ALA A 169 0.65 11.69 2.30
N VAL A 170 1.69 11.58 1.47
CA VAL A 170 1.61 10.97 0.14
C VAL A 170 2.10 9.54 0.24
N LEU A 171 1.27 8.58 -0.17
CA LEU A 171 1.57 7.15 -0.12
C LEU A 171 1.77 6.62 -1.54
N LEU A 172 2.88 5.91 -1.82
CA LEU A 172 3.17 5.41 -3.15
C LEU A 172 3.92 4.07 -3.16
N ASP A 173 3.74 3.30 -4.23
CA ASP A 173 4.48 2.08 -4.53
C ASP A 173 5.59 2.30 -5.58
N VAL A 174 6.69 1.58 -5.43
CA VAL A 174 7.76 1.45 -6.43
C VAL A 174 7.85 -0.02 -6.79
N VAL A 175 7.20 -0.42 -7.87
CA VAL A 175 7.20 -1.82 -8.34
C VAL A 175 8.34 -2.04 -9.30
N ILE A 176 9.17 -3.05 -9.02
CA ILE A 176 10.32 -3.44 -9.85
C ILE A 176 10.18 -4.88 -10.36
N GLY A 177 11.17 -5.34 -11.12
CA GLY A 177 11.17 -6.65 -11.78
C GLY A 177 10.93 -6.56 -13.29
N ASP A 178 10.73 -7.71 -13.91
CA ASP A 178 10.58 -7.82 -15.36
C ASP A 178 9.36 -7.03 -15.85
N GLY A 179 9.56 -6.22 -16.89
CA GLY A 179 8.52 -5.39 -17.49
C GLY A 179 8.23 -4.07 -16.78
N ALA A 180 8.83 -3.80 -15.61
CA ALA A 180 8.79 -2.48 -14.99
C ALA A 180 9.86 -1.54 -15.60
N HIS A 181 9.75 -0.25 -15.30
CA HIS A 181 10.76 0.75 -15.67
C HIS A 181 12.17 0.29 -15.21
N PRO A 182 13.25 0.61 -15.96
CA PRO A 182 14.61 0.22 -15.57
C PRO A 182 15.11 0.86 -14.27
N ASP A 183 14.55 2.01 -13.89
CA ASP A 183 14.92 2.73 -12.67
C ASP A 183 13.78 3.61 -12.13
N PRO A 184 12.68 3.04 -11.59
CA PRO A 184 11.50 3.81 -11.22
C PRO A 184 11.75 4.75 -10.02
N ALA A 185 12.56 4.35 -9.03
CA ALA A 185 12.87 5.23 -7.90
C ALA A 185 13.62 6.48 -8.34
N ALA A 186 14.55 6.39 -9.29
CA ALA A 186 15.26 7.56 -9.80
C ALA A 186 14.34 8.58 -10.50
N MET A 187 13.26 8.11 -11.12
CA MET A 187 12.23 8.97 -11.72
C MET A 187 11.35 9.64 -10.65
N LEU A 188 10.93 8.89 -9.63
CA LEU A 188 9.97 9.34 -8.61
C LEU A 188 10.62 10.20 -7.51
N ALA A 189 11.88 9.93 -7.16
CA ALA A 189 12.58 10.55 -6.04
C ALA A 189 12.66 12.09 -6.10
N PRO A 190 12.92 12.74 -7.25
CA PRO A 190 12.92 14.21 -7.31
C PRO A 190 11.60 14.83 -6.88
N ALA A 191 10.47 14.32 -7.39
CA ALA A 191 9.14 14.81 -7.02
C ALA A 191 8.81 14.50 -5.55
N ALA A 192 9.22 13.32 -5.06
CA ALA A 192 9.06 12.99 -3.64
C ALA A 192 9.85 13.95 -2.73
N ALA A 193 11.08 14.31 -3.10
CA ALA A 193 11.89 15.26 -2.36
C ALA A 193 11.26 16.66 -2.32
N GLU A 194 10.63 17.10 -3.42
CA GLU A 194 9.87 18.37 -3.45
C GLU A 194 8.68 18.35 -2.48
N ILE A 195 7.93 17.24 -2.42
CA ILE A 195 6.83 17.07 -1.46
C ILE A 195 7.35 17.08 -0.02
N VAL A 196 8.45 16.39 0.25
CA VAL A 196 9.10 16.41 1.58
C VAL A 196 9.55 17.83 1.95
N ALA A 197 10.14 18.56 1.00
CA ALA A 197 10.57 19.95 1.21
C ALA A 197 9.40 20.92 1.44
N SER A 198 8.21 20.64 0.90
CA SER A 198 7.00 21.41 1.19
C SER A 198 6.46 21.18 2.62
N GLY A 199 6.95 20.14 3.29
CA GLY A 199 6.59 19.77 4.66
C GLY A 199 5.50 18.71 4.76
N ALA A 200 5.10 18.07 3.66
CA ALA A 200 4.32 16.83 3.70
C ALA A 200 5.25 15.63 3.90
N ALA A 201 4.73 14.52 4.41
CA ALA A 201 5.46 13.27 4.47
C ALA A 201 5.24 12.47 3.17
N VAL A 202 6.26 11.75 2.72
CA VAL A 202 6.13 10.75 1.66
C VAL A 202 6.44 9.38 2.24
N VAL A 203 5.51 8.44 2.10
CA VAL A 203 5.66 7.04 2.50
C VAL A 203 5.71 6.19 1.24
N ALA A 204 6.78 5.42 1.08
CA ALA A 204 7.01 4.58 -0.09
C ALA A 204 7.11 3.10 0.29
N TYR A 205 6.56 2.24 -0.56
CA TYR A 205 6.80 0.79 -0.51
C TYR A 205 7.46 0.33 -1.80
N VAL A 206 8.64 -0.29 -1.70
CA VAL A 206 9.31 -0.90 -2.85
C VAL A 206 8.91 -2.37 -2.92
N LEU A 207 8.20 -2.77 -3.98
CA LEU A 207 7.82 -4.16 -4.24
C LEU A 207 8.79 -4.79 -5.23
N GLY A 208 9.55 -5.79 -4.76
CA GLY A 208 10.50 -6.55 -5.57
C GLY A 208 11.41 -7.42 -4.72
N THR A 209 12.51 -7.86 -5.31
CA THR A 209 13.50 -8.75 -4.71
C THR A 209 14.93 -8.34 -5.09
N ASP A 210 15.92 -8.80 -4.33
CA ASP A 210 17.34 -8.57 -4.63
C ASP A 210 17.81 -9.12 -5.98
N ARG A 211 17.00 -9.96 -6.63
CA ARG A 211 17.29 -10.55 -7.94
C ARG A 211 16.73 -9.74 -9.11
N ASP A 212 15.93 -8.71 -8.84
CA ASP A 212 15.35 -7.88 -9.88
C ASP A 212 16.40 -6.92 -10.48
N PRO A 213 16.36 -6.68 -11.81
CA PRO A 213 17.41 -5.97 -12.53
C PRO A 213 17.62 -4.52 -12.09
N GLN A 214 16.61 -3.89 -11.48
CA GLN A 214 16.66 -2.52 -10.98
C GLN A 214 17.48 -2.36 -9.68
N GLY A 215 17.76 -3.49 -8.99
CA GLY A 215 18.45 -3.55 -7.71
C GLY A 215 17.57 -3.10 -6.54
N PHE A 216 16.96 -4.04 -5.81
CA PHE A 216 16.01 -3.76 -4.72
C PHE A 216 16.50 -2.73 -3.71
N GLU A 217 17.67 -2.96 -3.10
CA GLU A 217 18.16 -2.05 -2.06
C GLU A 217 18.63 -0.70 -2.63
N ARG A 218 19.07 -0.66 -3.89
CA ARG A 218 19.38 0.60 -4.58
C ARG A 218 18.13 1.46 -4.72
N GLN A 219 17.00 0.87 -5.13
CA GLN A 219 15.72 1.57 -5.27
C GLN A 219 15.23 2.09 -3.91
N ARG A 220 15.37 1.28 -2.84
CA ARG A 220 15.04 1.69 -1.47
C ARG A 220 15.93 2.84 -1.01
N SER A 221 17.24 2.79 -1.26
CA SER A 221 18.19 3.86 -0.90
C SER A 221 17.82 5.18 -1.56
N ILE A 222 17.53 5.17 -2.86
CA ILE A 222 17.13 6.38 -3.61
C ILE A 222 15.91 7.06 -2.96
N MET A 223 14.89 6.28 -2.57
CA MET A 223 13.70 6.83 -1.92
C MET A 223 14.00 7.36 -0.50
N ARG A 224 14.85 6.68 0.28
CA ARG A 224 15.27 7.16 1.60
C ARG A 224 16.09 8.45 1.50
N GLU A 225 16.99 8.54 0.51
CA GLU A 225 17.81 9.74 0.23
C GLU A 225 16.93 10.94 -0.19
N ALA A 226 15.80 10.69 -0.85
CA ALA A 226 14.77 11.71 -1.11
C ALA A 226 13.97 12.13 0.13
N GLY A 227 14.25 11.55 1.30
CA GLY A 227 13.58 11.86 2.56
C GLY A 227 12.29 11.07 2.81
N CYS A 228 11.99 10.05 2.00
CA CYS A 228 10.79 9.23 2.16
C CYS A 228 10.93 8.27 3.35
N VAL A 229 9.80 7.97 3.99
CA VAL A 229 9.67 6.82 4.88
C VAL A 229 9.48 5.57 4.02
N VAL A 230 10.48 4.69 3.97
CA VAL A 230 10.42 3.47 3.15
C VAL A 230 10.04 2.27 4.02
N ALA A 231 8.83 1.75 3.82
CA ALA A 231 8.29 0.63 4.58
C ALA A 231 8.79 -0.74 4.07
N GLU A 232 8.73 -1.75 4.94
CA GLU A 232 9.02 -3.14 4.57
C GLU A 232 7.83 -3.81 3.87
N THR A 233 6.60 -3.35 4.16
CA THR A 233 5.38 -3.88 3.53
C THR A 233 4.44 -2.74 3.12
N ASN A 234 3.57 -3.00 2.15
CA ASN A 234 2.52 -2.07 1.75
C ASN A 234 1.52 -1.80 2.89
N ALA A 235 1.22 -2.82 3.70
CA ALA A 235 0.36 -2.69 4.86
C ALA A 235 0.93 -1.68 5.88
N ARG A 236 2.25 -1.74 6.13
CA ARG A 236 2.93 -0.84 7.07
C ARG A 236 3.11 0.55 6.49
N ALA A 237 3.24 0.67 5.16
CA ALA A 237 3.18 1.96 4.48
C ALA A 237 1.80 2.64 4.67
N ALA A 238 0.70 1.88 4.52
CA ALA A 238 -0.65 2.39 4.76
C ALA A 238 -0.90 2.78 6.22
N LEU A 239 -0.43 1.97 7.18
CA LEU A 239 -0.50 2.29 8.61
C LEU A 239 0.34 3.53 8.95
N ALA A 240 1.52 3.70 8.38
CA ALA A 240 2.33 4.91 8.57
C ALA A 240 1.65 6.16 7.99
N ALA A 241 1.03 6.07 6.82
CA ALA A 241 0.25 7.18 6.26
C ALA A 241 -0.94 7.56 7.17
N ALA A 242 -1.68 6.56 7.69
CA ALA A 242 -2.75 6.79 8.65
C ALA A 242 -2.24 7.36 9.99
N ALA A 243 -1.10 6.88 10.48
CA ALA A 243 -0.41 7.39 11.66
C ALA A 243 -0.09 8.88 11.53
N LEU A 244 0.41 9.30 10.37
CA LEU A 244 0.75 10.70 10.10
C LEU A 244 -0.48 11.61 10.04
N VAL A 245 -1.57 11.13 9.44
CA VAL A 245 -2.87 11.85 9.42
C VAL A 245 -3.43 12.02 10.83
N ASN A 246 -3.44 10.94 11.62
CA ASN A 246 -3.97 10.94 12.99
C ASN A 246 -3.01 11.52 14.03
N ARG A 247 -1.74 11.72 13.65
CA ARG A 247 -0.61 12.03 14.56
C ARG A 247 -0.45 11.01 15.68
N ASP A 248 -0.71 9.75 15.36
CA ASP A 248 -0.59 8.62 16.26
C ASP A 248 0.42 7.61 15.71
N PRO A 249 1.71 7.75 16.05
CA PRO A 249 2.74 6.84 15.56
C PRO A 249 2.54 5.40 16.03
N ALA A 250 1.76 5.14 17.09
CA ALA A 250 1.50 3.78 17.55
C ALA A 250 0.74 2.94 16.50
N LEU A 251 0.05 3.60 15.55
CA LEU A 251 -0.66 2.90 14.46
C LEU A 251 0.27 2.07 13.57
N VAL A 252 1.57 2.39 13.47
CA VAL A 252 2.51 1.54 12.69
C VAL A 252 2.65 0.14 13.29
N HIS A 253 2.34 -0.03 14.58
CA HIS A 253 2.36 -1.30 15.32
C HIS A 253 0.99 -1.99 15.34
N HIS A 254 -0.02 -1.45 14.65
CA HIS A 254 -1.36 -2.04 14.65
C HIS A 254 -1.30 -3.51 14.22
N ASP A 255 -1.97 -4.37 14.99
CA ASP A 255 -2.09 -5.78 14.67
C ASP A 255 -3.09 -5.94 13.52
N LEU A 256 -2.63 -6.54 12.43
CA LEU A 256 -3.46 -6.80 11.26
C LEU A 256 -4.33 -8.06 11.44
N SER A 257 -4.05 -8.89 12.45
CA SER A 257 -4.73 -10.16 12.69
C SER A 257 -6.26 -10.00 12.68
N THR A 258 -6.93 -10.83 11.88
CA THR A 258 -8.40 -10.86 11.79
C THR A 258 -8.83 -12.32 11.75
N SER A 259 -9.80 -12.69 12.60
CA SER A 259 -10.40 -14.04 12.53
C SER A 259 -11.30 -14.14 11.29
N LEU A 260 -10.83 -14.84 10.25
CA LEU A 260 -11.53 -14.97 8.96
C LEU A 260 -12.03 -16.39 8.68
N THR A 261 -11.83 -17.32 9.60
CA THR A 261 -12.35 -18.68 9.52
C THR A 261 -13.63 -18.80 10.34
N ALA A 262 -14.68 -19.33 9.72
CA ALA A 262 -15.98 -19.61 10.35
C ALA A 262 -15.97 -20.94 11.14
#